data_AF-A0A9D4WR93-F1
#
_entry.id   AF-A0A9D4WR93-F1
#
_cell.length_a   1.000
_cell.length_b   1.000
_cell.length_c   1.000
_cell.angle_alpha   90.00
_cell.angle_beta   90.00
_cell.angle_gamma   90.00
#
_symmetry.space_group_name_H-M   'P 1'
#
loop_
_entity.id
_entity.type
_entity.pdbx_description
1 polymer ?
#
loop_
_entity_poly.entity_id
_entity_poly.type
_entity_poly.pdbx_seq_one_letter_code
_entity_poly.pdbx_strand_id
1 'polypeptide(L)'
;MHFKSVRKGSSSFNEAREAGFSEEKGTLGDIWETISRSDLVLLLISDSAQADNYEKIFSHLKPNSILGLSHGFLLGHLQSIGLDFPKNFSVIAVCPKGMGPSVRRLYVQGKEINGAGINSSFGVHQDADGRATNVALGWSVDNRVLVPGVVPTGVVGVMVEGW
;
A
#
# COMPACT_ATOMS: atom_id res chain seq x y z
N MET A 1 -12.95 -6.99 -2.88
CA MET A 1 -13.71 -6.11 -1.95
C MET A 1 -12.68 -5.29 -1.20
N HIS A 2 -12.77 -3.95 -1.22
CA HIS A 2 -11.78 -3.07 -0.61
C HIS A 2 -12.23 -2.73 0.82
N PHE A 3 -11.33 -2.90 1.79
CA PHE A 3 -11.57 -2.59 3.20
C PHE A 3 -10.78 -1.34 3.57
N LYS A 4 -11.45 -0.37 4.19
CA LYS A 4 -10.80 0.84 4.72
C LYS A 4 -10.81 0.75 6.24
N SER A 5 -9.64 0.73 6.85
CA SER A 5 -9.51 0.82 8.30
C SER A 5 -9.19 2.23 8.74
N VAL A 6 -9.84 2.70 9.81
CA VAL A 6 -9.60 4.04 10.36
C VAL A 6 -9.40 3.92 11.87
N ARG A 7 -8.49 4.71 12.44
CA ARG A 7 -8.22 4.71 13.89
C ARG A 7 -9.46 5.18 14.64
N LYS A 8 -9.90 4.41 15.66
CA LYS A 8 -11.06 4.74 16.50
C LYS A 8 -11.03 6.20 16.97
N GLY A 9 -12.09 6.95 16.67
CA GLY A 9 -12.25 8.37 17.01
C GLY A 9 -11.68 9.38 16.01
N SER A 10 -11.16 8.94 14.86
CA SER A 10 -10.67 9.85 13.81
C SER A 10 -11.81 10.52 13.03
N SER A 11 -11.61 11.78 12.64
CA SER A 11 -12.50 12.54 11.75
C SER A 11 -12.71 11.86 10.39
N SER A 12 -11.76 11.03 9.94
CA SER A 12 -11.82 10.32 8.66
C SER A 12 -12.86 9.17 8.61
N PHE A 13 -13.55 8.87 9.72
CA PHE A 13 -14.67 7.93 9.73
C PHE A 13 -15.85 8.46 8.89
N ASN A 14 -16.13 9.76 8.97
CA ASN A 14 -17.25 10.34 8.23
C ASN A 14 -16.95 10.39 6.73
N GLU A 15 -15.72 10.77 6.35
CA GLU A 15 -15.26 10.74 4.97
C GLU A 15 -15.28 9.31 4.38
N ALA A 16 -14.95 8.30 5.18
CA ALA A 16 -15.04 6.90 4.75
C ALA A 16 -16.49 6.48 4.47
N ARG A 17 -17.44 6.89 5.32
CA ARG A 17 -18.87 6.63 5.10
C ARG A 17 -19.41 7.33 3.86
N GLU A 18 -19.02 8.59 3.64
CA GLU A 18 -19.37 9.35 2.42
C GLU A 18 -18.79 8.71 1.16
N ALA A 19 -17.60 8.12 1.24
CA ALA A 19 -17.00 7.35 0.16
C ALA A 19 -17.64 5.95 -0.05
N GLY A 20 -18.65 5.59 0.76
CA GLY A 20 -19.42 4.34 0.64
C GLY A 20 -18.91 3.17 1.46
N PHE A 21 -17.89 3.37 2.31
CA PHE A 21 -17.40 2.35 3.25
C PHE A 21 -18.25 2.39 4.51
N SER A 22 -18.90 1.27 4.86
CA SER A 22 -19.66 1.15 6.11
C SER A 22 -19.27 -0.10 6.90
N GLU A 23 -19.49 -0.02 8.21
CA GLU A 23 -19.31 -1.11 9.18
C GLU A 23 -20.30 -2.24 8.88
N GLU A 24 -21.54 -1.91 8.53
CA GLU A 24 -22.59 -2.87 8.15
C GLU A 24 -22.23 -3.69 6.91
N LYS A 25 -21.56 -3.08 5.92
CA LYS A 25 -21.06 -3.77 4.72
C LYS A 25 -19.75 -4.53 5.00
N GLY A 26 -19.24 -4.47 6.23
CA GLY A 26 -17.95 -5.01 6.63
C GLY A 26 -16.75 -4.26 6.03
N THR A 27 -16.97 -3.18 5.28
CA THR A 27 -15.94 -2.45 4.52
C THR A 27 -15.21 -1.36 5.31
N LEU A 28 -15.66 -1.05 6.52
CA LEU A 28 -15.07 -0.09 7.46
C LEU A 28 -14.93 -0.76 8.82
N GLY A 29 -13.77 -0.65 9.46
CA GLY A 29 -13.53 -1.30 10.75
C GLY A 29 -12.28 -0.82 11.47
N ASP A 30 -11.97 -1.49 12.58
CA ASP A 30 -10.76 -1.25 13.36
C ASP A 30 -9.51 -1.66 12.56
N ILE A 31 -8.42 -0.91 12.75
CA ILE A 31 -7.14 -1.16 12.07
C ILE A 31 -6.62 -2.56 12.33
N TRP A 32 -6.62 -3.02 13.58
CA TRP A 32 -6.01 -4.28 13.97
C TRP A 32 -6.82 -5.47 13.46
N GLU A 33 -8.15 -5.39 13.56
CA GLU A 33 -9.04 -6.41 13.01
C GLU A 33 -8.90 -6.52 11.48
N THR A 34 -8.81 -5.37 10.80
CA THR A 34 -8.67 -5.34 9.34
C THR A 34 -7.35 -5.96 8.90
N ILE A 35 -6.24 -5.63 9.56
CA ILE A 35 -4.92 -6.22 9.27
C ILE A 35 -4.97 -7.74 9.46
N SER A 36 -5.51 -8.22 10.58
CA SER A 36 -5.55 -9.66 10.89
C SER A 36 -6.46 -10.47 9.98
N ARG A 37 -7.38 -9.84 9.25
CA ARG A 37 -8.29 -10.51 8.30
C ARG A 37 -7.81 -10.40 6.85
N SER A 38 -6.89 -9.50 6.55
CA SER A 38 -6.48 -9.19 5.17
C SER A 38 -5.30 -10.04 4.69
N ASP A 39 -5.37 -10.51 3.45
CA ASP A 39 -4.27 -11.25 2.81
C ASP A 39 -3.31 -10.31 2.04
N LEU A 40 -3.80 -9.11 1.68
CA LEU A 40 -3.02 -7.97 1.21
C LEU A 40 -3.35 -6.76 2.08
N VAL A 41 -2.35 -6.21 2.77
CA VAL A 41 -2.49 -5.05 3.65
C VAL A 41 -1.77 -3.86 3.03
N LEU A 42 -2.50 -2.80 2.69
CA LEU A 42 -1.92 -1.56 2.17
C LEU A 42 -1.70 -0.58 3.31
N LEU A 43 -0.44 -0.33 3.66
CA LEU A 43 -0.08 0.58 4.75
C LEU A 43 0.01 2.02 4.24
N LEU A 44 -1.13 2.72 4.26
CA LEU A 44 -1.28 4.10 3.76
C LEU A 44 -1.46 5.11 4.90
N ILE A 45 -0.73 4.91 6.01
CA ILE A 45 -0.66 5.84 7.14
C ILE A 45 0.58 6.73 7.01
N SER A 46 0.67 7.80 7.80
CA SER A 46 1.85 8.69 7.78
C SER A 46 3.13 7.93 8.12
N ASP A 47 4.24 8.32 7.49
CA ASP A 47 5.56 7.71 7.69
C ASP A 47 5.98 7.64 9.16
N SER A 48 5.71 8.70 9.93
CA SER A 48 5.91 8.71 11.38
C SER A 48 5.10 7.63 12.10
N ALA A 49 3.83 7.45 11.73
CA ALA A 49 2.98 6.44 12.33
C ALA A 49 3.42 5.02 11.94
N GLN A 50 4.03 4.84 10.76
CA GLN A 50 4.65 3.57 10.37
C GLN A 50 5.85 3.26 11.27
N ALA A 51 6.75 4.24 11.48
CA ALA A 51 7.90 4.09 12.38
C ALA A 51 7.51 3.83 13.84
N ASP A 52 6.41 4.43 14.32
CA ASP A 52 5.98 4.23 15.72
C ASP A 52 5.22 2.91 15.93
N ASN A 53 4.63 2.32 14.88
CA ASN A 53 3.69 1.20 15.02
C ASN A 53 4.09 -0.07 14.26
N TYR A 54 5.25 -0.13 13.59
CA TYR A 54 5.62 -1.26 12.74
C TYR A 54 5.58 -2.60 13.49
N GLU A 55 6.05 -2.66 14.74
CA GLU A 55 6.01 -3.89 15.55
C GLU A 55 4.59 -4.41 15.76
N LYS A 56 3.66 -3.48 16.04
CA LYS A 56 2.27 -3.82 16.25
C LYS A 56 1.58 -4.21 14.94
N ILE A 57 1.95 -3.58 13.83
CA ILE A 57 1.46 -3.97 12.50
C ILE A 57 1.94 -5.39 12.16
N PHE A 58 3.24 -5.66 12.34
CA PHE A 58 3.84 -6.96 12.03
C PHE A 58 3.27 -8.10 12.87
N SER A 59 2.93 -7.85 14.13
CA SER A 59 2.30 -8.87 15.00
C SER A 59 0.86 -9.22 14.60
N HIS A 60 0.16 -8.33 13.87
CA HIS A 60 -1.20 -8.58 13.41
C HIS A 60 -1.26 -9.15 11.98
N LEU A 61 -0.15 -9.12 11.23
CA LEU A 61 -0.08 -9.68 9.90
C LEU A 61 -0.21 -11.20 9.93
N LYS A 62 -1.03 -11.72 9.02
CA LYS A 62 -1.13 -13.17 8.81
C LYS A 62 0.17 -13.71 8.22
N PRO A 63 0.57 -14.95 8.58
CA PRO A 63 1.60 -15.67 7.83
C PRO A 63 1.21 -15.78 6.35
N ASN A 64 2.18 -15.63 5.46
CA ASN A 64 2.05 -15.63 3.99
C ASN A 64 1.11 -14.54 3.43
N SER A 65 0.79 -13.52 4.22
CA SER A 65 0.15 -12.30 3.70
C SER A 65 1.15 -11.43 2.94
N ILE A 66 0.65 -10.36 2.33
CA ILE A 66 1.43 -9.41 1.56
C ILE A 66 1.25 -8.02 2.18
N LEU A 67 2.35 -7.39 2.59
CA LEU A 67 2.39 -5.99 3.02
C LEU A 67 2.72 -5.10 1.81
N GLY A 68 1.81 -4.20 1.47
CA GLY A 68 1.96 -3.21 0.42
C GLY A 68 2.26 -1.82 0.98
N LEU A 69 3.34 -1.20 0.50
CA LEU A 69 3.75 0.16 0.85
C LEU A 69 3.58 1.10 -0.35
N SER A 70 3.27 2.37 -0.11
CA SER A 70 3.28 3.42 -1.15
C SER A 70 4.55 4.27 -1.18
N HIS A 71 5.43 4.06 -0.19
CA HIS A 71 6.75 4.68 -0.09
C HIS A 71 7.70 3.72 0.62
N GLY A 72 8.99 3.73 0.25
CA GLY A 72 10.03 2.96 0.91
C GLY A 72 10.50 3.49 2.28
N PHE A 73 9.77 4.41 2.92
CA PHE A 73 10.20 5.05 4.17
C PHE A 73 10.42 4.02 5.28
N LEU A 74 9.47 3.11 5.47
CA LEU A 74 9.55 2.09 6.52
C LEU A 74 10.76 1.16 6.33
N LEU A 75 11.11 0.82 5.09
CA LEU A 75 12.31 0.02 4.81
C LEU A 75 13.59 0.78 5.24
N GLY A 76 13.71 2.05 4.85
CA GLY A 76 14.85 2.88 5.23
C GLY A 76 14.94 3.09 6.75
N HIS A 77 13.79 3.27 7.40
CA HIS A 77 13.71 3.37 8.86
C HIS A 77 14.21 2.08 9.54
N LEU A 78 13.71 0.91 9.14
CA LEU A 78 14.14 -0.39 9.68
C LEU A 78 15.66 -0.58 9.49
N GLN A 79 16.19 -0.28 8.29
CA GLN A 79 17.61 -0.36 8.02
C GLN A 79 18.44 0.58 8.91
N SER A 80 17.95 1.79 9.18
CA SER A 80 18.63 2.75 10.06
C SER A 80 18.78 2.28 11.50
N ILE A 81 17.87 1.42 11.96
CA ILE A 81 17.90 0.78 13.29
C ILE A 81 18.45 -0.65 13.26
N GLY A 82 18.98 -1.11 12.12
CA GLY A 82 19.57 -2.44 11.97
C GLY A 82 18.56 -3.59 11.91
N LEU A 83 17.29 -3.30 11.61
CA LEU A 83 16.21 -4.28 11.46
C LEU A 83 15.82 -4.45 9.97
N ASP A 84 15.08 -5.51 9.69
CA ASP A 84 14.47 -5.79 8.39
C ASP A 84 13.07 -6.39 8.59
N PHE A 85 12.28 -6.50 7.53
CA PHE A 85 10.97 -7.11 7.58
C PHE A 85 11.06 -8.61 7.94
N PRO A 86 10.13 -9.11 8.78
CA PRO A 86 9.99 -10.54 9.05
C PRO A 86 9.85 -11.40 7.78
N LYS A 87 10.43 -12.63 7.80
CA LYS A 87 10.43 -13.56 6.65
C LYS A 87 9.10 -14.29 6.39
N ASN A 88 8.10 -14.09 7.25
CA ASN A 88 6.83 -14.81 7.23
C ASN A 88 5.74 -14.18 6.34
N PHE A 89 5.99 -13.04 5.67
CA PHE A 89 5.05 -12.39 4.75
C PHE A 89 5.79 -11.73 3.59
N SER A 90 5.13 -11.52 2.44
CA SER A 90 5.74 -10.81 1.31
C SER A 90 5.67 -9.30 1.50
N VAL A 91 6.64 -8.55 0.96
CA VAL A 91 6.68 -7.09 1.03
C VAL A 91 6.81 -6.52 -0.37
N ILE A 92 5.82 -5.73 -0.75
CA ILE A 92 5.75 -5.04 -2.05
C ILE A 92 5.59 -3.54 -1.84
N ALA A 93 6.01 -2.77 -2.83
CA ALA A 93 5.75 -1.34 -2.88
C ALA A 93 5.17 -0.97 -4.24
N VAL A 94 4.15 -0.10 -4.26
CA VAL A 94 3.66 0.58 -5.46
C VAL A 94 3.57 2.06 -5.12
N CYS A 95 4.42 2.86 -5.76
CA CYS A 95 4.62 4.26 -5.41
C CYS A 95 4.14 5.16 -6.57
N PRO A 96 2.91 5.72 -6.49
CA PRO A 96 2.42 6.70 -7.46
C PRO A 96 3.25 7.98 -7.43
N LYS A 97 3.70 8.42 -8.60
CA LYS A 97 4.48 9.65 -8.78
C LYS A 97 3.55 10.87 -8.87
N GLY A 98 2.68 11.02 -7.88
CA GLY A 98 1.77 12.15 -7.80
C GLY A 98 0.93 12.18 -6.53
N MET A 99 0.35 13.34 -6.24
CA MET A 99 -0.45 13.57 -5.04
C MET A 99 -1.76 12.76 -5.07
N GLY A 100 -2.21 12.28 -3.91
CA GLY A 100 -3.43 11.46 -3.77
C GLY A 100 -4.67 12.00 -4.48
N PRO A 101 -5.02 13.30 -4.39
CA PRO A 101 -6.15 13.87 -5.12
C PRO A 101 -6.01 13.76 -6.65
N SER A 102 -4.78 13.89 -7.16
CA SER A 102 -4.50 13.78 -8.59
C SER A 102 -4.64 12.35 -9.08
N VAL A 103 -4.26 11.34 -8.27
CA VAL A 103 -4.46 9.92 -8.59
C VAL A 103 -5.95 9.66 -8.84
N ARG A 104 -6.83 10.11 -7.92
CA ARG A 104 -8.28 9.91 -8.08
C ARG A 104 -8.86 10.70 -9.26
N ARG A 105 -8.43 11.95 -9.45
CA ARG A 105 -8.92 12.79 -10.55
C ARG A 105 -8.61 12.17 -11.90
N LEU A 106 -7.35 11.79 -12.12
CA LEU A 106 -6.90 11.19 -13.37
C LEU A 106 -7.51 9.80 -13.57
N TYR A 107 -7.71 9.02 -12.50
CA TYR A 107 -8.45 7.75 -12.56
C TYR A 107 -9.87 7.93 -13.09
N VAL A 108 -10.60 8.95 -12.61
CA VAL A 108 -11.97 9.25 -13.07
C VAL A 108 -11.97 9.73 -14.52
N GLN A 109 -11.04 10.61 -14.90
CA GLN A 109 -10.88 11.05 -16.29
C GLN A 109 -10.51 9.88 -17.22
N GLY A 110 -9.75 8.91 -16.71
CA GLY A 110 -9.37 7.69 -17.43
C GLY A 110 -10.54 6.80 -17.82
N LYS A 111 -11.74 7.00 -17.23
CA LYS A 111 -12.95 6.29 -17.65
C LYS A 111 -13.40 6.69 -19.05
N GLU A 112 -13.12 7.93 -19.46
CA GLU A 112 -13.51 8.49 -20.76
C GLU A 112 -12.30 8.58 -21.71
N ILE A 113 -11.12 8.88 -21.17
CA ILE A 113 -9.88 9.03 -21.94
C ILE A 113 -8.99 7.80 -21.69
N ASN A 114 -8.81 6.96 -22.71
CA ASN A 114 -7.85 5.86 -22.62
C ASN A 114 -6.44 6.43 -22.35
N GLY A 115 -5.87 6.02 -21.23
CA GLY A 115 -4.54 6.43 -20.83
C GLY A 115 -4.45 7.73 -20.02
N ALA A 116 -5.51 8.16 -19.33
CA ALA A 116 -5.34 9.10 -18.22
C ALA A 116 -5.11 8.36 -16.89
N GLY A 117 -4.01 8.68 -16.21
CA GLY A 117 -3.55 8.02 -14.99
C GLY A 117 -2.28 8.66 -14.44
N ILE A 118 -1.80 8.20 -13.28
CA ILE A 118 -0.51 8.60 -12.72
C ILE A 118 0.48 7.45 -12.85
N ASN A 119 1.69 7.73 -13.32
CA ASN A 119 2.75 6.73 -13.38
C ASN A 119 3.14 6.28 -11.98
N SER A 120 3.36 4.98 -11.79
CA SER A 120 3.83 4.41 -10.53
C SER A 120 5.02 3.50 -10.77
N SER A 121 6.00 3.56 -9.89
CA SER A 121 7.03 2.53 -9.78
C SER A 121 6.53 1.42 -8.86
N PHE A 122 6.99 0.19 -9.07
CA PHE A 122 6.76 -0.89 -8.14
C PHE A 122 8.06 -1.59 -7.78
N GLY A 123 8.11 -2.15 -6.58
CA GLY A 123 9.23 -2.95 -6.07
C GLY A 123 8.73 -4.15 -5.30
N VAL A 124 9.50 -5.23 -5.35
CA VAL A 124 9.29 -6.42 -4.51
C VAL A 124 10.53 -6.54 -3.62
N HIS A 125 10.34 -6.29 -2.32
CA HIS A 125 11.42 -6.43 -1.33
C HIS A 125 11.54 -7.87 -0.88
N GLN A 126 10.40 -8.53 -0.67
CA GLN A 126 10.35 -9.92 -0.23
C GLN A 126 9.19 -10.65 -0.90
N ASP A 127 9.46 -11.85 -1.38
CA ASP A 127 8.46 -12.75 -1.95
C ASP A 127 8.52 -14.11 -1.25
N ALA A 128 7.54 -14.37 -0.40
CA ALA A 128 7.47 -15.59 0.41
C ALA A 128 6.86 -16.77 -0.35
N ASP A 129 6.07 -16.53 -1.40
CA ASP A 129 5.25 -17.55 -2.06
C ASP A 129 5.15 -17.43 -3.59
N GLY A 130 5.90 -16.51 -4.19
CA GLY A 130 5.95 -16.29 -5.64
C GLY A 130 4.80 -15.43 -6.18
N ARG A 131 3.89 -14.93 -5.32
CA ARG A 131 2.75 -14.12 -5.75
C ARG A 131 3.06 -12.62 -5.77
N ALA A 132 4.13 -12.18 -5.10
CA ALA A 132 4.37 -10.76 -4.81
C ALA A 132 4.40 -9.88 -6.07
N THR A 133 5.11 -10.33 -7.11
CA THR A 133 5.24 -9.58 -8.38
C THR A 133 3.88 -9.38 -9.07
N ASN A 134 3.08 -10.45 -9.18
CA ASN A 134 1.77 -10.38 -9.82
C ASN A 134 0.80 -9.51 -9.03
N VAL A 135 0.87 -9.54 -7.70
CA VAL A 135 0.04 -8.71 -6.83
C VAL A 135 0.44 -7.24 -6.92
N ALA A 136 1.73 -6.92 -6.97
CA ALA A 136 2.21 -5.55 -7.15
C ALA A 136 1.80 -4.96 -8.51
N LEU A 137 1.93 -5.75 -9.58
CA LEU A 137 1.48 -5.36 -10.92
C LEU A 137 -0.05 -5.19 -10.95
N GLY A 138 -0.80 -6.15 -10.37
CA GLY A 138 -2.27 -6.07 -10.29
C GLY A 138 -2.73 -4.82 -9.54
N TRP A 139 -2.08 -4.48 -8.43
CA TRP A 139 -2.38 -3.27 -7.66
C TRP A 139 -2.04 -1.99 -8.45
N SER A 140 -0.91 -1.97 -9.16
CA SER A 140 -0.55 -0.84 -10.04
C SER A 140 -1.57 -0.63 -11.16
N VAL A 141 -2.00 -1.71 -11.83
CA VAL A 141 -3.01 -1.65 -12.89
C VAL A 141 -4.38 -1.21 -12.35
N ASP A 142 -4.78 -1.68 -11.17
CA ASP A 142 -6.04 -1.28 -10.54
C ASP A 142 -6.08 0.21 -10.20
N ASN A 143 -4.93 0.82 -9.89
CA ASN A 143 -4.80 2.28 -9.76
C ASN A 143 -4.88 3.05 -11.09
N ARG A 144 -5.13 2.37 -12.22
CA ARG A 144 -5.02 2.88 -13.60
C ARG A 144 -3.71 3.60 -13.85
N VAL A 145 -2.64 3.01 -13.35
CA VAL A 145 -1.28 3.42 -13.73
C VAL A 145 -1.12 3.09 -15.21
N LEU A 146 -0.87 4.14 -15.97
CA LEU A 146 -0.56 4.08 -17.39
C LEU A 146 0.58 3.07 -17.64
N VAL A 147 0.33 2.09 -18.51
CA VAL A 147 1.28 1.02 -18.87
C VAL A 147 2.41 1.43 -19.84
N PRO A 148 2.55 2.67 -20.39
CA PRO A 148 3.84 3.11 -20.89
C PRO A 148 4.67 3.64 -19.71
N GLY A 149 5.37 2.75 -19.01
CA GLY A 149 6.40 3.16 -18.04
C GLY A 149 6.27 2.60 -16.62
N VAL A 150 5.68 1.42 -16.41
CA VAL A 150 5.96 0.66 -15.20
C VAL A 150 7.44 0.26 -15.26
N VAL A 151 8.31 1.09 -14.66
CA VAL A 151 9.73 0.78 -14.52
C VAL A 151 9.84 -0.24 -13.39
N PRO A 152 10.27 -1.49 -13.66
CA PRO A 152 10.65 -2.41 -12.61
C PRO A 152 11.89 -1.80 -11.95
N THR A 153 11.74 -1.24 -10.75
CA THR A 153 12.91 -0.90 -9.95
C THR A 153 13.41 -2.19 -9.35
N GLY A 154 14.14 -2.95 -10.17
CA GLY A 154 14.82 -4.16 -9.76
C GLY A 154 16.04 -3.79 -8.95
N VAL A 155 15.92 -3.75 -7.63
CA VAL A 155 17.11 -3.84 -6.78
C VAL A 155 16.82 -4.58 -5.47
N VAL A 156 17.48 -5.73 -5.36
CA VAL A 156 18.27 -6.11 -4.19
C VAL A 156 19.11 -4.88 -3.78
N GLY A 157 18.55 -4.01 -2.93
CA GLY A 157 19.23 -2.83 -2.37
C GLY A 157 19.27 -1.58 -3.27
N VAL A 158 18.83 -0.44 -2.74
CA VAL A 158 18.99 0.94 -3.27
C VAL A 158 17.87 1.43 -4.21
N MET A 159 16.77 1.95 -3.64
CA MET A 159 16.03 3.05 -4.27
C MET A 159 16.65 4.37 -3.80
N VAL A 160 17.77 4.74 -4.42
CA VAL A 160 18.29 6.12 -4.43
C VAL A 160 17.76 6.75 -5.71
N GLU A 161 16.64 7.44 -5.58
CA GLU A 161 16.20 8.48 -6.50
C GLU A 161 15.79 9.63 -5.58
N GLY A 162 16.63 10.66 -5.57
CA GLY A 162 16.73 11.64 -4.50
C GLY A 162 15.46 12.42 -4.21
N TRP A 163 15.22 12.59 -2.91
CA TRP A 163 14.87 13.83 -2.25
C TRP A 163 15.61 13.89 -0.92
#